data_AF-K2H572-F1
#
_entry.id   AF-K2H572-F1
#
_cell.length_a   1.000
_cell.length_b   1.000
_cell.length_c   1.000
_cell.angle_alpha   90.00
_cell.angle_beta   90.00
_cell.angle_gamma   90.00
#
_symmetry.space_group_name_H-M   'P 1'
#
loop_
_entity.id
_entity.type
_entity.pdbx_description
1 polymer ?
#
loop_
_entity_poly.entity_id
_entity_poly.type
_entity_poly.pdbx_seq_one_letter_code
_entity_poly.pdbx_strand_id
1 'polypeptide(L)'
;MNTALLLLFISFAFSKDLVSTFTKDEDGNTVTFTKFEFEKCYMTGALTSMYFTHDGDSVTCTTYLATNDCSGSVTASVTADLNDEKIKKLLCSGSGDDEQCSVEIKRSPRHTGFYSVVVDDSDCSHRDDTPRIYVTKRKYKCDNDGSYCRYKEEDNVMYIDKYPNDKMKDDERISHDKAWECDKCSVGIMYQCGAVSTFIVSALFIFALLF
;
A
#
# COMPACT_ATOMS: atom_id res chain seq x y z
N MET A 1 8.72 -24.82 -25.07
CA MET A 1 9.02 -23.98 -23.89
C MET A 1 7.98 -22.87 -23.89
N ASN A 2 6.90 -22.94 -23.08
CA ASN A 2 6.03 -21.77 -22.82
C ASN A 2 4.91 -22.03 -21.80
N THR A 3 4.42 -23.27 -21.61
CA THR A 3 3.30 -23.52 -20.66
C THR A 3 3.72 -23.41 -19.19
N ALA A 4 4.92 -23.88 -18.84
CA ALA A 4 5.46 -23.74 -17.49
C ALA A 4 5.79 -22.27 -17.15
N LEU A 5 6.28 -21.51 -18.13
CA LEU A 5 6.51 -20.06 -17.98
C LEU A 5 5.19 -19.33 -17.75
N LEU A 6 4.15 -19.65 -18.55
CA LEU A 6 2.82 -19.06 -18.42
C LEU A 6 2.17 -19.37 -17.06
N LEU A 7 2.32 -20.60 -16.56
CA LEU A 7 1.81 -21.00 -15.23
C LEU A 7 2.54 -20.29 -14.09
N LEU A 8 3.87 -20.11 -14.19
CA LEU A 8 4.66 -19.31 -13.26
C LEU A 8 4.17 -17.85 -13.24
N PHE A 9 3.98 -17.23 -14.41
CA PHE A 9 3.45 -15.85 -14.49
C PHE A 9 2.04 -15.70 -13.91
N ILE A 10 1.16 -16.70 -14.11
CA ILE A 10 -0.17 -16.70 -13.52
C ILE A 10 -0.07 -16.81 -11.99
N SER A 11 0.80 -17.66 -11.44
CA SER A 11 0.98 -17.75 -9.99
C SER A 11 1.48 -16.45 -9.35
N PHE A 12 2.37 -15.70 -10.00
CA PHE A 12 2.83 -14.39 -9.52
C PHE A 12 1.73 -13.31 -9.63
N ALA A 13 0.86 -13.37 -10.63
CA ALA A 13 -0.24 -12.40 -10.78
C ALA A 13 -1.34 -12.53 -9.70
N PHE A 14 -1.33 -13.62 -8.93
CA PHE A 14 -2.30 -13.93 -7.88
C PHE A 14 -1.66 -14.05 -6.48
N SER A 15 -0.42 -13.59 -6.28
CA SER A 15 0.17 -13.57 -4.94
C SER A 15 -0.69 -12.72 -3.99
N LYS A 16 -0.89 -13.21 -2.77
CA LYS A 16 -1.52 -12.44 -1.71
C LYS A 16 -0.46 -11.56 -1.05
N ASP A 17 -0.88 -10.39 -0.59
CA ASP A 17 -0.04 -9.46 0.14
C ASP A 17 -0.46 -9.47 1.61
N LEU A 18 0.46 -9.07 2.49
CA LEU A 18 0.12 -8.66 3.84
C LEU A 18 -0.46 -7.25 3.79
N VAL A 19 -1.76 -7.10 4.05
CA VAL A 19 -2.48 -5.84 3.94
C VAL A 19 -2.90 -5.35 5.31
N SER A 20 -2.46 -4.15 5.70
CA SER A 20 -2.90 -3.45 6.90
C SER A 20 -3.83 -2.30 6.49
N THR A 21 -5.11 -2.38 6.87
CA THR A 21 -6.13 -1.37 6.53
C THR A 21 -6.31 -0.41 7.70
N PHE A 22 -6.14 0.90 7.45
CA PHE A 22 -6.27 1.96 8.47
C PHE A 22 -7.65 2.63 8.45
N THR A 23 -8.26 2.74 7.28
CA THR A 23 -9.58 3.36 7.12
C THR A 23 -10.44 2.47 6.24
N LYS A 24 -11.71 2.30 6.63
CA LYS A 24 -12.73 1.56 5.88
C LYS A 24 -13.90 2.47 5.50
N ASP A 25 -14.59 2.14 4.42
CA ASP A 25 -15.90 2.72 4.14
C ASP A 25 -16.98 2.09 5.03
N GLU A 26 -18.21 2.60 4.96
CA GLU A 26 -19.31 2.11 5.80
C GLU A 26 -19.68 0.64 5.55
N ASP A 27 -19.33 0.13 4.36
CA ASP A 27 -19.51 -1.27 3.95
C ASP A 27 -18.33 -2.16 4.39
N GLY A 28 -17.35 -1.60 5.10
CA GLY A 28 -16.18 -2.33 5.60
C GLY A 28 -15.06 -2.52 4.57
N ASN A 29 -15.13 -1.88 3.40
CA ASN A 29 -14.08 -1.98 2.39
C ASN A 29 -12.92 -1.03 2.66
N THR A 30 -11.71 -1.46 2.34
CA THR A 30 -10.47 -0.69 2.52
C THR A 30 -10.44 0.63 1.72
N VAL A 31 -10.17 1.73 2.42
CA VAL A 31 -9.99 3.09 1.87
C VAL A 31 -8.51 3.47 1.86
N THR A 32 -7.84 3.38 3.00
CA THR A 32 -6.40 3.62 3.16
C THR A 32 -5.74 2.38 3.76
N PHE A 33 -4.56 2.02 3.26
CA PHE A 33 -3.88 0.80 3.68
C PHE A 33 -2.38 0.84 3.38
N THR A 34 -1.61 0.01 4.07
CA THR A 34 -0.30 -0.44 3.58
C THR A 34 -0.41 -1.86 3.03
N LYS A 35 0.47 -2.20 2.10
CA LYS A 35 0.67 -3.58 1.66
C LYS A 35 2.15 -3.92 1.71
N PHE A 36 2.45 -5.17 2.05
CA PHE A 36 3.77 -5.76 1.96
C PHE A 36 3.68 -7.05 1.15
N GLU A 37 4.44 -7.10 0.07
CA GLU A 37 4.65 -8.30 -0.72
C GLU A 37 5.54 -9.24 0.09
N PHE A 38 5.13 -10.49 0.22
CA PHE A 38 5.97 -11.49 0.88
C PHE A 38 7.24 -11.73 0.06
N GLU A 39 8.31 -12.07 0.77
CA GLU A 39 9.63 -12.33 0.19
C GLU A 39 10.27 -11.12 -0.50
N LYS A 40 9.74 -9.92 -0.25
CA LYS A 40 10.34 -8.66 -0.65
C LYS A 40 11.01 -7.97 0.54
N CYS A 41 12.20 -7.43 0.30
CA CYS A 41 12.87 -6.57 1.27
C CYS A 41 12.31 -5.15 1.17
N TYR A 42 12.01 -4.57 2.33
CA TYR A 42 11.55 -3.20 2.45
C TYR A 42 12.52 -2.37 3.28
N MET A 43 13.00 -1.26 2.73
CA MET A 43 13.79 -0.28 3.45
C MET A 43 12.91 0.44 4.49
N THR A 44 13.32 0.42 5.75
CA THR A 44 12.65 1.14 6.84
C THR A 44 13.44 2.36 7.32
N GLY A 45 14.64 2.56 6.79
CA GLY A 45 15.53 3.69 7.02
C GLY A 45 16.87 3.46 6.31
N ALA A 46 17.77 4.43 6.37
CA ALA A 46 19.03 4.40 5.61
C ALA A 46 19.91 3.15 5.87
N LEU A 47 19.81 2.55 7.07
CA LEU A 47 20.57 1.38 7.49
C LEU A 47 19.69 0.31 8.12
N THR A 48 18.38 0.35 7.85
CA THR A 48 17.43 -0.58 8.41
C THR A 48 16.49 -1.07 7.32
N SER A 49 16.17 -2.37 7.35
CA SER A 49 15.19 -2.97 6.46
C SER A 49 14.40 -4.06 7.17
N MET A 50 13.30 -4.45 6.55
CA MET A 50 12.45 -5.54 7.01
C MET A 50 12.03 -6.45 5.88
N TYR A 51 11.74 -7.69 6.23
CA TYR A 51 11.38 -8.76 5.31
C TYR A 51 10.25 -9.57 5.92
N PHE A 52 9.23 -9.88 5.12
CA PHE A 52 8.08 -10.64 5.56
C PHE A 52 7.99 -11.99 4.86
N THR A 53 7.73 -13.03 5.65
CA THR A 53 7.29 -14.35 5.15
C THR A 53 6.04 -14.79 5.89
N HIS A 54 5.35 -15.82 5.37
CA HIS A 54 4.21 -16.39 6.06
C HIS A 54 4.11 -17.91 5.87
N ASP A 55 3.48 -18.57 6.83
CA ASP A 55 3.01 -19.96 6.75
C ASP A 55 1.57 -20.01 7.26
N GLY A 56 0.63 -20.23 6.34
CA GLY A 56 -0.79 -19.99 6.61
C GLY A 56 -1.04 -18.54 7.04
N ASP A 57 -1.65 -18.38 8.22
CA ASP A 57 -1.95 -17.09 8.85
C ASP A 57 -0.85 -16.63 9.85
N SER A 58 0.25 -17.38 9.96
CA SER A 58 1.40 -16.98 10.75
C SER A 58 2.35 -16.13 9.90
N VAL A 59 2.65 -14.92 10.34
CA VAL A 59 3.58 -14.00 9.66
C VAL A 59 4.87 -13.90 10.45
N THR A 60 6.00 -13.99 9.74
CA THR A 60 7.31 -13.68 10.30
C THR A 60 7.80 -12.35 9.72
N CYS A 61 8.12 -11.42 10.62
CA CYS A 61 8.85 -10.20 10.28
C CYS A 61 10.29 -10.33 10.76
N THR A 62 11.24 -10.24 9.84
CA THR A 62 12.67 -10.18 10.14
C THR A 62 13.18 -8.77 9.86
N THR A 63 13.86 -8.17 10.82
CA THR A 63 14.48 -6.86 10.68
C THR A 63 16.00 -6.96 10.65
N TYR A 64 16.59 -6.11 9.82
CA TYR A 64 18.03 -6.08 9.55
C TYR A 64 18.59 -4.71 9.91
N LEU A 65 19.84 -4.69 10.38
CA LEU A 65 20.61 -3.47 10.63
C LEU A 65 21.82 -3.39 9.69
N ALA A 66 22.35 -2.17 9.56
CA ALA A 66 23.50 -1.79 8.74
C ALA A 66 23.31 -1.87 7.22
N THR A 67 22.11 -2.23 6.75
CA THR A 67 21.77 -2.35 5.33
C THR A 67 20.30 -1.99 5.10
N ASN A 68 19.98 -1.49 3.91
CA ASN A 68 18.61 -1.23 3.46
C ASN A 68 18.04 -2.33 2.54
N ASP A 69 18.81 -3.37 2.24
CA ASP A 69 18.50 -4.44 1.28
C ASP A 69 18.39 -5.85 1.91
N CYS A 70 18.28 -5.92 3.24
CA CYS A 70 18.15 -7.16 4.01
C CYS A 70 19.37 -8.12 3.89
N SER A 71 20.53 -7.63 3.44
CA SER A 71 21.78 -8.40 3.42
C SER A 71 22.58 -8.32 4.72
N GLY A 72 22.22 -7.39 5.61
CA GLY A 72 22.91 -7.13 6.87
C GLY A 72 22.63 -8.17 7.96
N SER A 73 23.04 -7.83 9.19
CA SER A 73 22.84 -8.68 10.35
C SER A 73 21.38 -8.65 10.80
N VAL A 74 20.79 -9.84 10.99
CA VAL A 74 19.45 -9.98 11.59
C VAL A 74 19.49 -9.41 13.00
N THR A 75 18.58 -8.50 13.29
CA THR A 75 18.47 -7.82 14.60
C THR A 75 17.31 -8.34 15.40
N ALA A 76 16.16 -8.54 14.77
CA ALA A 76 15.03 -9.22 15.36
C ALA A 76 14.33 -10.09 14.32
N SER A 77 13.70 -11.16 14.79
CA SER A 77 12.78 -11.96 14.00
C SER A 77 11.60 -12.33 14.88
N VAL A 78 10.41 -11.87 14.49
CA VAL A 78 9.18 -12.07 15.26
C VAL A 78 8.20 -12.81 14.38
N THR A 79 7.74 -13.96 14.87
CA THR A 79 6.68 -14.76 14.24
C THR A 79 5.44 -14.69 15.11
N ALA A 80 4.30 -14.39 14.51
CA ALA A 80 3.02 -14.34 15.18
C ALA A 80 1.86 -14.47 14.18
N ASP A 81 0.70 -14.92 14.68
CA ASP A 81 -0.53 -14.97 13.90
C ASP A 81 -1.01 -13.56 13.52
N LEU A 82 -1.69 -13.40 12.38
CA LEU A 82 -2.26 -12.12 11.93
C LEU A 82 -3.17 -11.44 12.98
N ASN A 83 -3.85 -12.24 13.81
CA ASN A 83 -4.74 -11.72 14.84
C ASN A 83 -4.00 -11.36 16.14
N ASP A 84 -2.71 -11.69 16.26
CA ASP A 84 -1.89 -11.37 17.42
C ASP A 84 -1.63 -9.85 17.50
N GLU A 85 -1.78 -9.31 18.70
CA GLU A 85 -1.55 -7.90 19.02
C GLU A 85 -0.15 -7.42 18.64
N LYS A 86 0.87 -8.29 18.61
CA LYS A 86 2.23 -7.92 18.21
C LYS A 86 2.31 -7.53 16.74
N ILE A 87 1.68 -8.30 15.85
CA ILE A 87 1.66 -8.03 14.41
C ILE A 87 0.81 -6.80 14.11
N LYS A 88 -0.35 -6.69 14.78
CA LYS A 88 -1.17 -5.48 14.69
C LYS A 88 -0.38 -4.26 15.11
N LYS A 89 0.23 -4.25 16.30
CA LYS A 89 1.06 -3.11 16.75
C LYS A 89 2.20 -2.78 15.80
N LEU A 90 2.86 -3.77 15.23
CA LEU A 90 3.93 -3.53 14.26
C LEU A 90 3.42 -2.81 13.00
N LEU A 91 2.26 -3.20 12.48
CA LEU A 91 1.73 -2.73 11.18
C LEU A 91 0.72 -1.58 11.31
N CYS A 92 0.21 -1.35 12.52
CA CYS A 92 -0.88 -0.42 12.83
C CYS A 92 -0.45 0.73 13.75
N SER A 93 0.78 0.72 14.29
CA SER A 93 1.28 1.73 15.24
C SER A 93 1.22 3.19 14.75
N GLY A 94 0.92 3.44 13.48
CA GLY A 94 0.67 4.77 12.92
C GLY A 94 -0.81 5.23 12.91
N SER A 95 -1.79 4.40 13.30
CA SER A 95 -3.22 4.72 13.16
C SER A 95 -3.85 5.50 14.33
N GLY A 96 -3.07 5.85 15.37
CA GLY A 96 -3.56 6.61 16.54
C GLY A 96 -4.47 5.81 17.48
N ASP A 97 -5.21 4.84 16.94
CA ASP A 97 -6.01 3.84 17.66
C ASP A 97 -5.76 2.48 17.00
N ASP A 98 -5.11 1.56 17.70
CA ASP A 98 -4.74 0.22 17.19
C ASP A 98 -5.99 -0.62 16.87
N GLU A 99 -7.15 -0.29 17.46
CA GLU A 99 -8.41 -1.05 17.32
C GLU A 99 -9.09 -0.90 15.95
N GLN A 100 -8.87 0.22 15.23
CA GLN A 100 -9.49 0.45 13.92
C GLN A 100 -8.72 -0.22 12.77
N CYS A 101 -7.48 -0.62 13.03
CA CYS A 101 -6.62 -1.23 12.05
C CYS A 101 -6.90 -2.73 11.91
N SER A 102 -6.97 -3.23 10.67
CA SER A 102 -7.11 -4.67 10.41
C SER A 102 -6.00 -5.19 9.50
N VAL A 103 -5.41 -6.32 9.89
CA VAL A 103 -4.34 -6.99 9.15
C VAL A 103 -4.88 -8.28 8.53
N GLU A 104 -4.66 -8.47 7.24
CA GLU A 104 -5.14 -9.65 6.50
C GLU A 104 -4.14 -10.08 5.43
N ILE A 105 -4.05 -11.38 5.15
CA ILE A 105 -3.35 -11.90 3.97
C ILE A 105 -4.36 -12.01 2.83
N LYS A 106 -4.36 -11.02 1.93
CA LYS A 106 -5.31 -10.93 0.82
C LYS A 106 -4.69 -10.25 -0.39
N ARG A 107 -5.38 -10.32 -1.52
CA ARG A 107 -5.00 -9.52 -2.68
C ARG A 107 -5.11 -8.04 -2.32
N SER A 108 -4.07 -7.25 -2.60
CA SER A 108 -4.12 -5.80 -2.44
C SER A 108 -5.37 -5.18 -3.07
N PRO A 109 -6.08 -4.30 -2.33
CA PRO A 109 -7.15 -3.48 -2.90
C PRO A 109 -6.65 -2.63 -4.08
N ARG A 110 -7.51 -2.40 -5.06
CA ARG A 110 -7.22 -1.44 -6.14
C ARG A 110 -7.10 -0.04 -5.53
N HIS A 111 -5.96 0.60 -5.77
CA HIS A 111 -5.66 1.94 -5.30
C HIS A 111 -5.64 2.94 -6.47
N THR A 112 -5.76 4.22 -6.13
CA THR A 112 -5.70 5.36 -7.06
C THR A 112 -4.39 6.12 -6.90
N GLY A 113 -3.68 5.93 -5.79
CA GLY A 113 -2.36 6.50 -5.58
C GLY A 113 -1.73 5.99 -4.30
N PHE A 114 -0.49 6.38 -4.08
CA PHE A 114 0.25 6.07 -2.86
C PHE A 114 1.34 7.10 -2.58
N TYR A 115 1.84 7.07 -1.37
CA TYR A 115 3.08 7.75 -0.99
C TYR A 115 3.94 6.87 -0.08
N SER A 116 5.26 7.04 -0.15
CA SER A 116 6.21 6.36 0.73
C SER A 116 6.09 6.85 2.17
N VAL A 117 6.27 5.95 3.14
CA VAL A 117 6.23 6.28 4.58
C VAL A 117 7.60 6.66 5.12
N VAL A 118 8.65 6.21 4.45
CA VAL A 118 10.05 6.39 4.86
C VAL A 118 10.72 7.38 3.92
N VAL A 119 11.50 8.29 4.49
CA VAL A 119 12.36 9.22 3.76
C VAL A 119 13.52 8.46 3.14
N ASP A 120 13.58 8.49 1.81
CA ASP A 120 14.68 7.98 0.99
C ASP A 120 15.72 9.09 0.72
N ASP A 121 16.63 8.87 -0.23
CA ASP A 121 17.45 9.92 -0.82
C ASP A 121 16.61 10.96 -1.61
N SER A 122 17.25 12.06 -2.00
CA SER A 122 16.58 13.18 -2.67
C SER A 122 15.93 12.83 -4.00
N ASP A 123 16.32 11.71 -4.61
CA ASP A 123 15.85 11.25 -5.91
C ASP A 123 14.88 10.07 -5.80
N CYS A 124 14.59 9.61 -4.58
CA CYS A 124 13.77 8.44 -4.27
C CYS A 124 14.26 7.19 -5.03
N SER A 125 15.57 6.93 -5.02
CA SER A 125 16.17 5.84 -5.79
C SER A 125 15.71 4.43 -5.37
N HIS A 126 15.26 4.27 -4.13
CA HIS A 126 14.71 3.03 -3.56
C HIS A 126 13.18 3.07 -3.49
N ARG A 127 12.51 3.94 -4.28
CA ARG A 127 11.04 4.12 -4.25
C ARG A 127 10.27 2.80 -4.24
N ASP A 128 10.74 1.79 -4.96
CA ASP A 128 10.07 0.48 -5.08
C ASP A 128 10.22 -0.42 -3.86
N ASP A 129 11.19 -0.15 -3.00
CA ASP A 129 11.48 -0.93 -1.79
C ASP A 129 11.08 -0.18 -0.52
N THR A 130 10.35 0.93 -0.63
CA THR A 130 9.81 1.65 0.53
C THR A 130 8.43 1.12 0.95
N PRO A 131 8.13 1.04 2.26
CA PRO A 131 6.78 0.96 2.77
C PRO A 131 5.97 2.15 2.27
N ARG A 132 4.72 1.89 1.87
CA ARG A 132 3.84 2.90 1.26
C ARG A 132 2.46 2.88 1.88
N ILE A 133 1.85 4.05 2.01
CA ILE A 133 0.42 4.21 2.26
C ILE A 133 -0.28 4.39 0.92
N TYR A 134 -1.24 3.52 0.66
CA TYR A 134 -2.06 3.51 -0.53
C TYR A 134 -3.45 4.05 -0.21
N VAL A 135 -4.03 4.76 -1.17
CA VAL A 135 -5.40 5.30 -1.09
C VAL A 135 -6.26 4.76 -2.21
N THR A 136 -7.53 4.46 -1.93
CA THR A 136 -8.50 4.04 -2.95
C THR A 136 -9.45 5.18 -3.32
N LYS A 137 -10.18 5.01 -4.43
CA LYS A 137 -11.24 5.93 -4.87
C LYS A 137 -12.56 5.79 -4.09
N ARG A 138 -12.57 5.04 -2.98
CA ARG A 138 -13.80 4.80 -2.21
C ARG A 138 -14.18 6.05 -1.41
N LYS A 139 -15.49 6.21 -1.21
CA LYS A 139 -16.05 7.22 -0.32
C LYS A 139 -15.99 6.72 1.12
N TYR A 140 -15.75 7.60 2.07
CA TYR A 140 -15.69 7.24 3.49
C TYR A 140 -16.05 8.45 4.36
N LYS A 141 -16.49 8.20 5.59
CA LYS A 141 -16.69 9.26 6.59
C LYS A 141 -15.33 9.74 7.07
N CYS A 142 -15.01 11.01 6.85
CA CYS A 142 -13.69 11.55 7.19
C CYS A 142 -13.67 12.41 8.45
N ASP A 143 -14.81 12.94 8.88
CA ASP A 143 -14.94 13.72 10.10
C ASP A 143 -16.15 13.26 10.92
N ASN A 144 -16.13 13.57 12.20
CA ASN A 144 -17.23 13.28 13.13
C ASN A 144 -18.47 14.17 12.89
N ASP A 145 -18.41 15.11 11.93
CA ASP A 145 -19.50 16.00 11.54
C ASP A 145 -20.49 15.36 10.53
N GLY A 146 -20.25 14.11 10.14
CA GLY A 146 -21.07 13.38 9.18
C GLY A 146 -20.71 13.63 7.71
N SER A 147 -19.61 14.36 7.45
CA SER A 147 -19.09 14.57 6.11
C SER A 147 -18.41 13.33 5.52
N TYR A 148 -18.33 13.32 4.19
CA TYR A 148 -17.73 12.24 3.42
C TYR A 148 -16.55 12.77 2.61
N CYS A 149 -15.49 11.98 2.53
CA CYS A 149 -14.33 12.27 1.71
C CYS A 149 -14.05 11.17 0.68
N ARG A 150 -13.30 11.55 -0.36
CA ARG A 150 -12.77 10.62 -1.37
C ARG A 150 -11.48 11.20 -1.97
N TYR A 151 -10.51 10.32 -2.17
CA TYR A 151 -9.32 10.63 -2.97
C TYR A 151 -9.65 10.59 -4.46
N LYS A 152 -9.28 11.66 -5.18
CA LYS A 152 -9.53 11.82 -6.61
C LYS A 152 -8.28 12.36 -7.30
N GLU A 153 -7.87 11.69 -8.37
CA GLU A 153 -6.80 12.16 -9.24
C GLU A 153 -7.40 13.05 -10.33
N GLU A 154 -6.88 14.27 -10.48
CA GLU A 154 -7.20 15.22 -11.54
C GLU A 154 -5.91 15.88 -12.03
N ASP A 155 -5.65 15.90 -13.33
CA ASP A 155 -4.49 16.56 -13.96
C ASP A 155 -3.13 16.27 -13.30
N ASN A 156 -2.83 14.99 -13.01
CA ASN A 156 -1.61 14.55 -12.31
C ASN A 156 -1.44 15.17 -10.92
N VAL A 157 -2.56 15.44 -10.24
CA VAL A 157 -2.59 15.85 -8.84
C VAL A 157 -3.62 14.99 -8.11
N MET A 158 -3.23 14.48 -6.94
CA MET A 158 -4.18 13.85 -6.03
C MET A 158 -4.83 14.91 -5.15
N TYR A 159 -6.15 14.86 -5.08
CA TYR A 159 -6.97 15.67 -4.22
C TYR A 159 -7.71 14.82 -3.21
N ILE A 160 -8.02 15.40 -2.06
CA ILE A 160 -9.04 14.92 -1.15
C ILE A 160 -10.26 15.84 -1.29
N ASP A 161 -11.33 15.30 -1.85
CA ASP A 161 -12.60 16.01 -1.89
C ASP A 161 -13.39 15.77 -0.60
N LYS A 162 -14.06 16.80 -0.07
CA LYS A 162 -14.99 16.70 1.07
C LYS A 162 -16.41 17.08 0.65
N TYR A 163 -17.41 16.34 1.14
CA TYR A 163 -18.83 16.51 0.81
C TYR A 163 -19.71 16.44 2.06
N PRO A 164 -20.90 17.07 2.06
CA PRO A 164 -21.78 17.10 3.22
C PRO A 164 -22.56 15.80 3.43
N ASN A 165 -22.58 14.92 2.43
CA ASN A 165 -23.31 13.65 2.47
C ASN A 165 -22.70 12.62 1.50
N ASP A 166 -23.20 11.40 1.57
CA ASP A 166 -22.67 10.23 0.88
C ASP A 166 -22.99 10.18 -0.63
N LYS A 167 -23.86 11.08 -1.12
CA LYS A 167 -24.18 11.19 -2.56
C LYS A 167 -23.04 11.81 -3.34
N MET A 168 -22.21 12.63 -2.68
CA MET A 168 -20.99 13.25 -3.23
C MET A 168 -21.21 13.94 -4.59
N LYS A 169 -22.24 14.79 -4.67
CA LYS A 169 -22.43 15.57 -5.88
C LYS A 169 -21.41 16.71 -5.94
N ASP A 170 -20.82 16.91 -7.11
CA ASP A 170 -19.75 17.89 -7.32
C ASP A 170 -20.21 19.34 -7.02
N ASP A 171 -21.50 19.67 -7.22
CA ASP A 171 -22.08 20.98 -6.89
C ASP A 171 -22.31 21.20 -5.39
N GLU A 172 -22.32 20.13 -4.59
CA GLU A 172 -22.44 20.16 -3.13
C GLU A 172 -21.07 20.04 -2.44
N ARG A 173 -19.96 19.99 -3.19
CA ARG A 173 -18.60 19.79 -2.66
C ARG A 173 -18.20 20.92 -1.69
N ILE A 174 -17.79 20.53 -0.47
CA ILE A 174 -17.33 21.45 0.59
C ILE A 174 -15.91 21.93 0.30
N SER A 175 -15.00 21.00 -0.03
CA SER A 175 -13.62 21.33 -0.33
C SER A 175 -13.02 20.38 -1.38
N HIS A 176 -11.96 20.86 -2.01
CA HIS A 176 -11.18 20.16 -3.01
C HIS A 176 -9.71 20.47 -2.72
N ASP A 177 -9.18 19.76 -1.74
CA ASP A 177 -7.88 20.10 -1.16
C ASP A 177 -6.80 19.26 -1.83
N LYS A 178 -5.74 19.93 -2.28
CA LYS A 178 -4.59 19.26 -2.87
C LYS A 178 -3.89 18.42 -1.82
N ALA A 179 -3.78 17.12 -2.07
CA ALA A 179 -3.04 16.19 -1.22
C ALA A 179 -1.57 16.08 -1.69
N TRP A 180 -1.34 15.76 -2.96
CA TRP A 180 0.02 15.71 -3.53
C TRP A 180 0.02 15.82 -5.06
N GLU A 181 1.18 16.13 -5.62
CA GLU A 181 1.42 16.04 -7.07
C GLU A 181 1.91 14.62 -7.41
N CYS A 182 1.43 14.08 -8.51
CA CYS A 182 1.74 12.72 -8.93
C CYS A 182 3.15 12.62 -9.54
N ASP A 183 3.77 11.45 -9.38
CA ASP A 183 5.09 11.10 -9.91
C ASP A 183 6.22 12.04 -9.48
N LYS A 184 6.17 12.51 -8.23
CA LYS A 184 7.18 13.40 -7.66
C LYS A 184 7.84 12.82 -6.42
N CYS A 185 9.16 12.91 -6.39
CA CYS A 185 9.94 12.79 -5.17
C CYS A 185 10.02 14.18 -4.50
N SER A 186 9.54 14.30 -3.27
CA SER A 186 9.62 15.54 -2.49
C SER A 186 10.25 15.22 -1.14
N VAL A 187 11.48 15.70 -0.93
CA VAL A 187 12.24 15.49 0.32
C VAL A 187 12.35 13.99 0.65
N GLY A 188 12.65 13.16 -0.35
CA GLY A 188 12.79 11.71 -0.20
C GLY A 188 11.48 10.94 0.01
N ILE A 189 10.32 11.59 -0.12
CA ILE A 189 9.02 10.92 -0.17
C ILE A 189 8.54 10.85 -1.62
N MET A 190 8.35 9.63 -2.12
CA MET A 190 7.77 9.41 -3.43
C MET A 190 6.24 9.50 -3.33
N TYR A 191 5.65 10.31 -4.20
CA TYR A 191 4.21 10.43 -4.40
C TYR A 191 3.84 9.95 -5.80
N GLN A 192 2.85 9.07 -5.91
CA GLN A 192 2.42 8.51 -7.18
C GLN A 192 0.90 8.44 -7.26
N CYS A 193 0.39 8.64 -8.48
CA CYS A 193 -1.02 8.41 -8.81
C CYS A 193 -1.12 7.32 -9.87
N GLY A 194 -2.32 6.75 -9.99
CA GLY A 194 -2.57 5.55 -10.75
C GLY A 194 -1.97 4.30 -10.11
N ALA A 195 -2.73 3.21 -10.18
CA ALA A 195 -2.13 1.89 -10.15
C ALA A 195 -1.76 1.54 -11.59
N VAL A 196 -0.49 1.26 -11.89
CA VAL A 196 -0.17 0.55 -13.13
C VAL A 196 -0.92 -0.78 -13.06
N SER A 197 -1.98 -0.92 -13.86
CA SER A 197 -2.79 -2.13 -13.88
C SER A 197 -1.88 -3.27 -14.35
N THR A 198 -1.43 -4.10 -13.42
CA THR A 198 -0.65 -5.31 -13.72
C THR A 198 -1.37 -6.21 -14.72
N PHE A 199 -2.71 -6.15 -14.77
CA PHE A 199 -3.54 -6.81 -15.78
C PHE A 199 -3.24 -6.34 -17.22
N ILE A 200 -2.98 -5.05 -17.42
CA ILE A 200 -2.64 -4.49 -18.74
C ILE A 200 -1.24 -4.93 -19.14
N VAL A 201 -0.29 -4.92 -18.21
CA VAL A 201 1.09 -5.36 -18.45
C VAL A 201 1.11 -6.86 -18.79
N SER A 202 0.41 -7.70 -18.03
CA SER A 202 0.31 -9.14 -18.29
C SER A 202 -0.39 -9.46 -19.61
N ALA A 203 -1.45 -8.73 -19.97
CA ALA A 203 -2.14 -8.91 -21.25
C ALA A 203 -1.26 -8.54 -22.46
N LEU A 204 -0.50 -7.44 -22.36
CA LEU A 204 0.44 -7.03 -23.40
C LEU A 204 1.60 -8.02 -23.53
N PHE A 205 2.09 -8.59 -22.43
CA PHE A 205 3.15 -9.60 -22.44
C PHE A 205 2.68 -10.93 -23.03
N ILE A 206 1.44 -11.35 -22.73
CA ILE A 206 0.82 -12.54 -23.34
C ILE A 206 0.63 -12.32 -24.86
N PHE A 207 0.20 -11.13 -25.27
CA PHE A 207 0.11 -10.79 -26.70
C PHE A 207 1.49 -10.84 -27.38
N ALA A 208 2.54 -10.30 -26.75
CA ALA A 208 3.91 -10.33 -27.29
C ALA A 208 4.57 -11.73 -27.30
N LEU A 209 4.01 -12.71 -26.57
CA LEU A 209 4.48 -14.10 -26.59
C LEU A 209 3.66 -15.00 -27.53
N LEU A 210 2.46 -14.55 -27.93
CA LEU A 210 1.55 -15.27 -28.85
C LEU A 210 1.61 -14.76 -30.29
N PHE A 211 2.28 -13.62 -30.53
CA PHE A 211 2.52 -12.98 -31.83
C PHE A 211 4.00 -12.64 -31.97
#